data_AF-A0A315ER42-F1
#
_entry.id   AF-A0A315ER42-F1
#
_cell.length_a   1.000
_cell.length_b   1.000
_cell.length_c   1.000
_cell.angle_alpha   90.00
_cell.angle_beta   90.00
_cell.angle_gamma   90.00
#
_symmetry.space_group_name_H-M   'P 1'
#
loop_
_entity.id
_entity.type
_entity.pdbx_description
1 polymer ?
#
loop_
_entity_poly.entity_id
_entity_poly.type
_entity_poly.pdbx_seq_one_letter_code
_entity_poly.pdbx_strand_id
1 'polypeptide(L)'
;MTTPIATTESSNHQLVLDFERIAHRSFELCMQALMKVDFYAGLLRRLEAGHSIEDELPVVATMSPAVVKLTVQRLKKQAELAANEAWELPNELKGSFVTTVHSTMTQGELIPQYDVDYIAETKVGQVRVAAKNWRRNVTVEVQGATDAIKAAYVQMVLAGLKAD
;
A
#
# COMPACT_ATOMS: atom_id res chain seq x y z
N MET A 1 16.75 -11.40 7.29
CA MET A 1 16.82 -10.32 8.29
C MET A 1 17.95 -9.39 7.87
N THR A 2 17.64 -8.15 7.53
CA THR A 2 18.65 -7.13 7.16
C THR A 2 18.49 -5.98 8.13
N THR A 3 19.42 -5.92 9.08
CA THR A 3 19.58 -4.84 10.06
C THR A 3 19.84 -3.52 9.33
N PRO A 4 19.31 -2.37 9.81
CA PRO A 4 19.64 -1.08 9.23
C PRO A 4 21.11 -0.77 9.53
N ILE A 5 21.91 -0.58 8.48
CA ILE A 5 23.27 -0.05 8.61
C ILE A 5 23.12 1.45 8.79
N ALA A 6 23.53 1.98 9.95
CA ALA A 6 23.65 3.42 10.17
C ALA A 6 24.82 3.94 9.30
N THR A 7 24.53 4.38 8.09
CA THR A 7 25.49 5.06 7.21
C THR A 7 25.62 6.52 7.64
N THR A 8 26.84 7.06 7.55
CA THR A 8 27.21 8.45 7.86
C THR A 8 26.66 9.48 6.86
N GLU A 9 25.70 9.09 6.03
CA GLU A 9 25.00 10.01 5.12
C GLU A 9 24.01 10.84 5.93
N SER A 10 23.77 12.09 5.51
CA SER A 10 22.88 12.98 6.25
C SER A 10 21.55 12.28 6.56
N SER A 11 21.02 12.39 7.77
CA SER A 11 19.79 11.68 8.17
C SER A 11 18.60 11.97 7.24
N ASN A 12 18.66 13.09 6.51
CA ASN A 12 17.74 13.42 5.42
C ASN A 12 17.79 12.39 4.28
N HIS A 13 18.99 12.00 3.85
CA HIS A 13 19.18 11.00 2.80
C HIS A 13 18.68 9.63 3.24
N GLN A 14 18.93 9.24 4.50
CA GLN A 14 18.50 7.94 5.00
C GLN A 14 16.98 7.83 5.14
N LEU A 15 16.30 8.89 5.58
CA LEU A 15 14.83 8.91 5.61
C LEU A 15 14.25 8.75 4.20
N VAL A 16 14.82 9.43 3.20
CA VAL A 16 14.41 9.29 1.80
C VAL A 16 14.58 7.85 1.32
N LEU A 17 15.77 7.27 1.51
CA LEU A 17 16.05 5.89 1.08
C LEU A 17 15.12 4.85 1.72
N ASP A 18 14.81 5.00 3.01
CA ASP A 18 13.93 4.07 3.70
C ASP A 18 12.47 4.23 3.22
N PHE A 19 11.99 5.46 2.98
CA PHE A 19 10.67 5.68 2.40
C PHE A 19 10.58 5.28 0.91
N GLU A 20 11.66 5.40 0.13
CA GLU A 20 11.73 4.83 -1.22
C GLU A 20 11.55 3.31 -1.18
N ARG A 21 12.27 2.62 -0.27
CA ARG A 21 12.12 1.18 -0.08
C ARG A 21 10.71 0.79 0.35
N ILE A 22 10.11 1.53 1.28
CA ILE A 22 8.73 1.33 1.72
C ILE A 22 7.77 1.53 0.54
N ALA A 23 7.89 2.63 -0.19
CA ALA A 23 7.01 2.94 -1.31
C ALA A 23 7.09 1.90 -2.43
N HIS A 24 8.29 1.41 -2.76
CA HIS A 24 8.47 0.31 -3.72
C HIS A 24 7.80 -0.98 -3.25
N ARG A 25 8.02 -1.37 -1.98
CA ARG A 25 7.36 -2.56 -1.40
C ARG A 25 5.85 -2.41 -1.38
N SER A 26 5.34 -1.25 -0.99
CA SER A 26 3.91 -0.91 -0.98
C SER A 26 3.33 -1.00 -2.39
N PHE A 27 4.04 -0.49 -3.39
CA PHE A 27 3.62 -0.60 -4.78
C PHE A 27 3.58 -2.06 -5.27
N GLU A 28 4.55 -2.90 -4.92
CA GLU A 28 4.52 -4.33 -5.25
C GLU A 28 3.33 -5.05 -4.63
N LEU A 29 3.06 -4.81 -3.34
CA LEU A 29 1.90 -5.37 -2.65
C LEU A 29 0.58 -4.88 -3.24
N CYS A 30 0.51 -3.59 -3.60
CA CYS A 30 -0.62 -2.99 -4.29
C CYS A 30 -0.87 -3.69 -5.64
N MET A 31 0.18 -3.91 -6.44
CA MET A 31 0.07 -4.61 -7.72
C MET A 31 -0.43 -6.05 -7.56
N GLN A 32 0.03 -6.78 -6.53
CA GLN A 32 -0.47 -8.12 -6.24
C GLN A 32 -1.96 -8.12 -5.86
N ALA A 33 -2.40 -7.12 -5.12
CA ALA A 33 -3.81 -6.95 -4.77
C ALA A 33 -4.66 -6.60 -6.00
N LEU A 34 -4.19 -5.69 -6.88
CA LEU A 34 -4.86 -5.33 -8.12
C LEU A 34 -5.03 -6.53 -9.07
N MET A 35 -4.02 -7.40 -9.17
CA MET A 35 -4.16 -8.66 -9.94
C MET A 35 -5.33 -9.52 -9.44
N LYS A 36 -5.58 -9.55 -8.12
CA LYS A 36 -6.74 -10.26 -7.54
C LYS A 36 -8.05 -9.55 -7.89
N VAL A 37 -8.07 -8.21 -7.90
CA VAL A 37 -9.24 -7.44 -8.34
C VAL A 37 -9.62 -7.79 -9.76
N ASP A 38 -8.65 -7.81 -10.69
CA ASP A 38 -8.87 -8.17 -12.09
C ASP A 38 -9.38 -9.61 -12.25
N PHE A 39 -8.78 -10.54 -11.49
CA PHE A 39 -9.22 -11.93 -11.45
C PHE A 39 -10.69 -12.05 -11.02
N TYR A 40 -11.06 -11.45 -9.88
CA TYR A 40 -12.44 -11.52 -9.38
C TYR A 40 -13.43 -10.75 -10.27
N ALA A 41 -13.01 -9.65 -10.91
CA ALA A 41 -13.84 -8.94 -11.87
C ALA A 41 -14.10 -9.77 -13.14
N GLY A 42 -13.10 -10.52 -13.63
CA GLY A 42 -13.27 -11.50 -14.70
C GLY A 42 -14.23 -12.63 -14.30
N LEU A 43 -14.06 -13.18 -13.10
CA LEU A 43 -14.93 -14.22 -12.56
C LEU A 43 -16.38 -13.75 -12.43
N LEU A 44 -16.61 -12.53 -11.93
CA LEU A 44 -17.96 -11.95 -11.83
C LEU A 44 -18.64 -11.83 -13.19
N ARG A 45 -17.92 -11.36 -14.22
CA ARG A 45 -18.47 -11.28 -15.59
C ARG A 45 -18.91 -12.65 -16.12
N ARG A 46 -18.12 -13.70 -15.86
CA ARG A 46 -18.48 -15.08 -16.23
C ARG A 46 -19.73 -15.56 -15.50
N LEU A 47 -19.79 -15.36 -14.19
CA LEU A 47 -20.96 -15.72 -13.37
C LEU A 47 -22.22 -14.96 -13.80
N GLU A 48 -22.09 -13.69 -14.18
CA GLU A 48 -23.18 -12.86 -14.70
C GLU A 48 -23.68 -13.30 -16.07
N ALA A 49 -22.79 -13.84 -16.90
CA ALA A 49 -23.14 -14.47 -18.17
C ALA A 49 -23.74 -15.89 -18.00
N GLY A 50 -23.90 -16.38 -16.76
CA GLY A 50 -24.48 -17.70 -16.47
C GLY A 50 -23.50 -18.86 -16.60
N HIS A 51 -22.20 -18.61 -16.71
CA HIS A 51 -21.20 -19.67 -16.73
C HIS A 51 -21.00 -20.23 -15.32
N SER A 52 -21.05 -21.55 -15.17
CA SER A 52 -20.67 -22.22 -13.93
C SER A 52 -19.15 -22.27 -13.78
N ILE A 53 -18.68 -22.32 -12.53
CA ILE A 53 -17.28 -22.50 -12.15
C ILE A 53 -17.08 -23.78 -11.33
N GLU A 54 -18.05 -24.69 -11.34
CA GLU A 54 -18.01 -25.95 -10.57
C GLU A 54 -16.82 -26.83 -10.95
N ASP A 55 -16.45 -26.84 -12.23
CA ASP A 55 -15.29 -27.59 -12.72
C ASP A 55 -13.95 -27.03 -12.18
N GLU A 56 -13.89 -25.72 -11.90
CA GLU A 56 -12.72 -25.05 -11.34
C GLU A 56 -12.71 -25.10 -9.81
N LEU A 57 -13.91 -25.05 -9.19
CA LEU A 57 -14.09 -24.98 -7.75
C LEU A 57 -15.28 -25.87 -7.33
N PRO A 58 -15.08 -27.18 -7.13
CA PRO A 58 -16.18 -28.14 -6.92
C PRO A 58 -17.09 -27.82 -5.72
N VAL A 59 -16.58 -27.10 -4.72
CA VAL A 59 -17.38 -26.68 -3.55
C VAL A 59 -18.58 -25.81 -3.94
N VAL A 60 -18.51 -25.07 -5.07
CA VAL A 60 -19.62 -24.22 -5.51
C VAL A 60 -20.83 -25.00 -6.05
N ALA A 61 -20.67 -26.29 -6.40
CA ALA A 61 -21.76 -27.12 -6.91
C ALA A 61 -22.90 -27.31 -5.90
N THR A 62 -22.56 -27.20 -4.60
CA THR A 62 -23.51 -27.28 -3.50
C THR A 62 -24.08 -25.91 -3.09
N MET A 63 -23.65 -24.82 -3.73
CA MET A 63 -24.02 -23.45 -3.37
C MET A 63 -24.99 -22.85 -4.39
N SER A 64 -25.83 -21.91 -3.94
CA SER A 64 -26.66 -21.17 -4.89
C SER A 64 -25.83 -20.16 -5.70
N PRO A 65 -26.16 -19.91 -6.99
CA PRO A 65 -25.45 -18.94 -7.81
C PRO A 65 -25.36 -17.54 -7.18
N ALA A 66 -26.40 -17.14 -6.44
CA ALA A 66 -26.43 -15.86 -5.72
C ALA A 66 -25.37 -15.79 -4.61
N VAL A 67 -25.18 -16.88 -3.85
CA VAL A 67 -24.16 -16.93 -2.78
C VAL A 67 -22.76 -16.93 -3.38
N VAL A 68 -22.54 -17.65 -4.48
CA VAL A 68 -21.26 -17.64 -5.20
C VAL A 68 -20.93 -16.23 -5.67
N LYS A 69 -21.87 -15.56 -6.35
CA LYS A 69 -21.69 -14.17 -6.83
C LYS A 69 -21.38 -13.21 -5.68
N LEU A 70 -22.15 -13.25 -4.59
CA LEU A 70 -21.93 -12.41 -3.40
C LEU A 70 -20.54 -12.64 -2.79
N THR A 71 -20.08 -13.89 -2.74
CA THR A 71 -18.77 -14.24 -2.21
C THR A 71 -17.66 -13.67 -3.07
N VAL A 72 -17.73 -13.82 -4.39
CA VAL A 72 -16.74 -13.24 -5.31
C VAL A 72 -16.74 -11.70 -5.24
N GLN A 73 -17.91 -11.07 -5.09
CA GLN A 73 -17.99 -9.61 -4.87
C GLN A 73 -17.27 -9.17 -3.59
N ARG A 74 -17.43 -9.92 -2.49
CA ARG A 74 -16.74 -9.64 -1.23
C ARG A 74 -15.24 -9.82 -1.36
N LEU A 75 -14.78 -10.87 -2.04
CA LEU A 75 -13.36 -11.12 -2.29
C LEU A 75 -12.74 -10.02 -3.16
N LYS A 76 -13.45 -9.56 -4.20
CA LYS A 76 -13.04 -8.40 -5.00
C LYS A 76 -12.88 -7.16 -4.12
N LYS A 77 -13.87 -6.84 -3.29
CA LYS A 77 -13.83 -5.68 -2.40
C LYS A 77 -12.69 -5.78 -1.38
N GLN A 78 -12.41 -6.97 -0.86
CA GLN A 78 -11.25 -7.19 0.02
C GLN A 78 -9.93 -6.96 -0.70
N ALA A 79 -9.80 -7.39 -1.96
CA ALA A 79 -8.62 -7.11 -2.76
C ALA A 79 -8.46 -5.61 -3.07
N GLU A 80 -9.55 -4.88 -3.32
CA GLU A 80 -9.52 -3.42 -3.49
C GLU A 80 -9.06 -2.69 -2.22
N LEU A 81 -9.55 -3.12 -1.05
CA LEU A 81 -9.10 -2.60 0.23
C LEU A 81 -7.61 -2.90 0.46
N ALA A 82 -7.18 -4.13 0.21
CA ALA A 82 -5.78 -4.53 0.34
C ALA A 82 -4.84 -3.72 -0.58
N ALA A 83 -5.30 -3.31 -1.76
CA ALA A 83 -4.52 -2.46 -2.66
C ALA A 83 -4.28 -1.06 -2.08
N ASN A 84 -5.23 -0.51 -1.33
CA ASN A 84 -5.07 0.77 -0.63
C ASN A 84 -4.26 0.61 0.66
N GLU A 85 -4.57 -0.42 1.45
CA GLU A 85 -3.87 -0.74 2.70
C GLU A 85 -2.39 -1.10 2.48
N ALA A 86 -2.00 -1.51 1.27
CA ALA A 86 -0.60 -1.74 0.91
C ALA A 86 0.29 -0.51 1.10
N TRP A 87 -0.28 0.70 1.03
CA TRP A 87 0.42 1.97 1.23
C TRP A 87 0.48 2.42 2.69
N GLU A 88 -0.28 1.78 3.57
CA GLU A 88 -0.21 2.03 5.01
C GLU A 88 1.14 1.60 5.57
N LEU A 89 1.63 2.37 6.53
CA LEU A 89 2.85 1.99 7.23
C LEU A 89 2.62 0.77 8.13
N PRO A 90 3.69 -0.03 8.36
CA PRO A 90 3.67 -1.07 9.38
C PRO A 90 3.18 -0.52 10.73
N ASN A 91 2.51 -1.36 11.53
CA ASN A 91 1.84 -0.93 12.76
C ASN A 91 2.78 -0.23 13.75
N GLU A 92 4.05 -0.63 13.73
CA GLU A 92 5.14 -0.09 14.52
C GLU A 92 5.36 1.41 14.23
N LEU A 93 5.19 1.81 12.96
CA LEU A 93 5.44 3.16 12.49
C LEU A 93 4.20 4.07 12.50
N LYS A 94 2.99 3.50 12.68
CA LYS A 94 1.72 4.26 12.75
C LYS A 94 1.67 5.27 13.91
N GLY A 95 2.47 5.05 14.96
CA GLY A 95 2.60 6.01 16.06
C GLY A 95 3.49 7.23 15.72
N SER A 96 4.28 7.15 14.65
CA SER A 96 5.23 8.20 14.24
C SER A 96 4.73 9.02 13.05
N PHE A 97 3.89 8.43 12.20
CA PHE A 97 3.38 9.07 10.99
C PHE A 97 1.87 8.87 10.85
N VAL A 98 1.17 9.94 10.50
CA VAL A 98 -0.19 9.89 10.00
C VAL A 98 -0.13 9.63 8.49
N THR A 99 -0.75 8.55 8.04
CA THR A 99 -0.79 8.18 6.61
C THR A 99 -2.12 8.65 6.00
N THR A 100 -2.05 9.31 4.84
CA THR A 100 -3.20 9.65 4.02
C THR A 100 -2.99 9.08 2.63
N VAL A 101 -3.83 8.11 2.24
CA VAL A 101 -3.77 7.48 0.92
C VAL A 101 -4.86 8.07 0.03
N HIS A 102 -4.46 8.73 -1.06
CA HIS A 102 -5.37 9.12 -2.13
C HIS A 102 -5.14 8.23 -3.36
N SER A 103 -6.21 7.70 -3.94
CA SER A 103 -6.16 6.85 -5.12
C SER A 103 -7.14 7.32 -6.17
N THR A 104 -6.67 7.49 -7.39
CA THR A 104 -7.49 7.86 -8.55
C THR A 104 -7.24 6.88 -9.69
N MET A 105 -8.32 6.30 -10.21
CA MET A 105 -8.28 5.51 -11.44
C MET A 105 -8.42 6.44 -12.64
N THR A 106 -7.36 6.61 -13.42
CA THR A 106 -7.39 7.39 -14.65
C THR A 106 -7.97 6.57 -15.81
N GLN A 107 -8.79 7.18 -16.65
CA GLN A 107 -9.40 6.51 -17.79
C GLN A 107 -8.32 5.93 -18.72
N GLY A 108 -8.43 4.63 -19.02
CA GLY A 108 -7.52 3.92 -19.93
C GLY A 108 -6.25 3.38 -19.28
N GLU A 109 -6.00 3.65 -18.00
CA GLU A 109 -4.87 3.10 -17.26
C GLU A 109 -5.31 1.84 -16.48
N LEU A 110 -4.40 0.87 -16.37
CA LEU A 110 -4.61 -0.38 -15.62
C LEU A 110 -4.17 -0.26 -14.15
N ILE A 111 -3.35 0.74 -13.84
CA ILE A 111 -2.77 0.94 -12.53
C ILE A 111 -3.31 2.28 -12.00
N PRO A 112 -3.98 2.30 -10.84
CA PRO A 112 -4.39 3.54 -10.20
C PRO A 112 -3.16 4.42 -9.89
N GLN A 113 -3.39 5.73 -9.92
CA GLN A 113 -2.44 6.69 -9.37
C GLN A 113 -2.70 6.83 -7.89
N TYR A 114 -1.65 6.62 -7.11
CA TYR A 114 -1.60 6.83 -5.68
C TYR A 114 -0.80 8.10 -5.40
N ASP A 115 -1.36 8.95 -4.55
CA ASP A 115 -0.70 10.08 -3.91
C ASP A 115 -0.83 9.85 -2.40
N VAL A 116 0.28 9.51 -1.76
CA VAL A 116 0.33 9.08 -0.37
C VAL A 116 1.17 10.06 0.42
N ASP A 117 0.57 10.62 1.47
CA ASP A 117 1.25 11.50 2.41
C ASP A 117 1.49 10.80 3.73
N TYR A 118 2.74 10.76 4.17
CA TYR A 118 3.14 10.38 5.51
C TYR A 118 3.58 11.63 6.27
N ILE A 119 2.81 12.02 7.28
CA ILE A 119 3.05 13.25 8.05
C ILE A 119 3.54 12.89 9.45
N ALA A 120 4.74 13.32 9.80
CA ALA A 120 5.28 13.21 11.16
C ALA A 120 5.26 14.58 11.86
N GLU A 121 4.67 14.61 13.04
CA GLU A 121 4.74 15.76 13.95
C GLU A 121 5.93 15.59 14.90
N THR A 122 6.95 16.42 14.72
CA THR A 122 8.14 16.42 15.58
C THR A 122 8.14 17.64 16.48
N LYS A 123 8.92 17.60 17.57
CA LYS A 123 9.08 18.74 18.49
C LYS A 123 9.69 19.98 17.82
N VAL A 124 10.35 19.83 16.67
CA VAL A 124 11.08 20.90 15.98
C VAL A 124 10.46 21.24 14.61
N GLY A 125 9.27 20.70 14.32
CA GLY A 125 8.52 21.00 13.10
C GLY A 125 7.87 19.77 12.47
N GLN A 126 6.97 20.01 11.52
CA GLN A 126 6.32 18.96 10.74
C GLN A 126 7.25 18.47 9.61
N VAL A 127 7.18 17.16 9.32
CA VAL A 127 7.80 16.55 8.14
C VAL A 127 6.73 15.86 7.33
N ARG A 128 6.71 16.11 6.02
CA ARG A 128 5.85 15.43 5.06
C ARG A 128 6.71 14.59 4.13
N VAL A 129 6.38 13.31 4.02
CA VAL A 129 6.91 12.42 2.99
C VAL A 129 5.79 12.11 2.01
N ALA A 130 5.94 12.54 0.77
CA ALA A 130 4.99 12.28 -0.30
C ALA A 130 5.51 11.13 -1.18
N ALA A 131 4.77 10.03 -1.26
CA ALA A 131 5.02 8.94 -2.19
C ALA A 131 3.96 8.94 -3.27
N LYS A 132 4.39 8.96 -4.53
CA LYS A 132 3.50 8.96 -5.70
C LYS A 132 3.88 7.87 -6.67
N ASN A 133 2.92 7.36 -7.41
CA ASN A 133 3.21 6.55 -8.59
C ASN A 133 2.61 7.15 -9.86
N TRP A 134 3.37 7.00 -10.95
CA TRP A 134 2.86 7.10 -12.30
C TRP A 134 3.15 5.78 -13.01
N ARG A 135 2.10 5.04 -13.35
CA ARG A 135 2.22 3.65 -13.83
C ARG A 135 3.04 2.83 -12.84
N ARG A 136 4.23 2.37 -13.25
CA ARG A 136 5.16 1.57 -12.44
C ARG A 136 6.29 2.37 -11.81
N ASN A 137 6.39 3.66 -12.12
CA ASN A 137 7.40 4.52 -11.53
C ASN A 137 6.89 5.02 -10.19
N VAL A 138 7.69 4.86 -9.15
CA VAL A 138 7.41 5.35 -7.80
C VAL A 138 8.41 6.45 -7.51
N THR A 139 7.93 7.55 -6.96
CA THR A 139 8.74 8.71 -6.58
C THR A 139 8.43 9.09 -5.15
N VAL A 140 9.47 9.41 -4.37
CA VAL A 140 9.34 9.85 -2.98
C VAL A 140 9.98 11.22 -2.83
N GLU A 141 9.27 12.13 -2.18
CA GLU A 141 9.75 13.46 -1.85
C GLU A 141 9.59 13.72 -0.35
N VAL A 142 10.61 14.29 0.27
CA VAL A 142 10.60 14.67 1.69
C VAL A 142 10.64 16.18 1.81
N GLN A 143 9.69 16.74 2.56
CA GLN A 143 9.55 18.17 2.81
C GLN A 143 9.58 18.43 4.32
N GLY A 144 10.42 19.36 4.75
CA GLY A 144 10.56 19.74 6.15
C GLY A 144 11.89 20.45 6.42
N ALA A 145 12.01 21.08 7.59
CA ALA A 145 13.29 21.62 8.04
C ALA A 145 14.26 20.46 8.33
N THR A 146 15.55 20.62 8.05
CA THR A 146 16.58 19.59 8.25
C THR A 146 16.55 18.97 9.65
N ASP A 147 16.34 19.78 10.68
CA ASP A 147 16.29 19.26 12.06
C ASP A 147 15.00 18.50 12.36
N ALA A 148 13.88 18.87 11.73
CA ALA A 148 12.63 18.11 11.78
C ALA A 148 12.76 16.77 11.06
N ILE A 149 13.40 16.74 9.90
CA ILE A 149 13.66 15.50 9.14
C ILE A 149 14.52 14.54 9.98
N LYS A 150 15.59 15.03 10.61
CA LYS A 150 16.39 14.24 11.55
C LYS A 150 15.56 13.71 12.72
N ALA A 151 14.73 14.55 13.33
CA ALA A 151 13.88 14.15 14.44
C ALA A 151 12.86 13.06 14.04
N ALA A 152 12.24 13.19 12.86
CA ALA A 152 11.32 12.20 12.32
C ALA A 152 12.03 10.87 12.04
N TYR A 153 13.25 10.90 11.50
CA TYR A 153 14.05 9.70 11.29
C TYR A 153 14.36 8.97 12.61
N VAL A 154 14.76 9.71 13.66
CA VAL A 154 14.99 9.14 14.99
C VAL A 154 13.72 8.52 15.57
N GLN A 155 12.56 9.18 15.43
CA GLN A 155 11.27 8.61 15.86
C GLN A 155 10.98 7.29 15.15
N MET A 156 11.19 7.24 13.82
CA MET A 156 10.99 6.03 13.01
C MET A 156 11.89 4.88 13.47
N VAL A 157 13.19 5.14 13.68
CA VAL A 157 14.15 4.12 14.14
C VAL A 157 13.80 3.61 15.53
N LEU A 158 13.46 4.50 16.47
CA LEU A 158 13.05 4.11 17.83
C LEU A 158 11.75 3.32 17.84
N ALA A 159 10.81 3.63 16.93
CA ALA A 159 9.57 2.88 16.78
C ALA A 159 9.84 1.47 16.23
N GLY A 160 10.73 1.34 15.23
CA GLY A 160 11.14 0.03 14.70
C GLY A 160 11.86 -0.85 15.73
N LEU A 161 12.73 -0.27 16.56
CA LEU A 161 13.46 -1.02 17.61
C LEU A 161 12.57 -1.52 18.76
N LYS A 162 11.40 -0.91 18.99
CA LYS A 162 10.45 -1.32 20.04
C LYS A 162 9.55 -2.48 19.62
N ALA A 163 9.60 -2.86 18.34
CA ALA A 163 8.79 -3.92 17.78
C ALA A 163 9.47 -5.29 17.80
N ASP A 164 10.78 -5.31 18.05
CA ASP A 164 11.59 -6.51 18.33
C ASP A 164 11.54 -6.86 19.83
#